data_AF-A0A1V0DAZ2-F1
#
_entry.id   AF-A0A1V0DAZ2-F1
#
_cell.length_a   1.000
_cell.length_b   1.000
_cell.length_c   1.000
_cell.angle_alpha   90.00
_cell.angle_beta   90.00
_cell.angle_gamma   90.00
#
_symmetry.space_group_name_H-M   'P 1'
#
loop_
_entity.id
_entity.type
_entity.pdbx_description
1 polymer ?
#
loop_
_entity_poly.entity_id
_entity_poly.type
_entity_poly.pdbx_seq_one_letter_code
_entity_poly.pdbx_strand_id
1 'polypeptide(L)'
;MLSLSLIYLLLGLVLFVLPVHAQIEISTDGNVNVGSANHDAYRKLHIRYDKPSGTTKVVAAEYSGTQAYDAVAVYGRSEPAPFWGIGGKFIGGFAGIDTYATMSGSGNRVGYYGRASGGTGSNYGTYTWAEGNSGTKYGVFGMARGDAGTKYGVYGWAYGSGTNYAGYFSGNVHITGTLTNPSDERLKTNVRALQGRDVLAKLRAMRPVAFRYKEQAGLNAVGFQALELPEGERVGFVAQEVAQVFPDLVHEQVHVVPEDPEAEKVAREATTVRYQSVDYLAMIPLLVRAIQEQQEEIDALRVVLEQNGLDVSALGDRR
;
A
#
# COMPACT_ATOMS: atom_id res chain seq x y z
N MET A 1 13.40 -100.48 -25.71
CA MET A 1 12.29 -99.61 -26.14
C MET A 1 12.76 -98.19 -25.84
N LEU A 2 13.21 -97.39 -26.82
CA LEU A 2 12.40 -96.63 -27.82
C LEU A 2 11.32 -95.77 -27.11
N SER A 3 11.29 -94.44 -27.23
CA SER A 3 12.13 -93.51 -28.04
C SER A 3 12.10 -92.07 -27.52
N LEU A 4 13.17 -91.30 -27.74
CA LEU A 4 13.16 -89.82 -27.72
C LEU A 4 12.46 -89.28 -28.98
N SER A 5 11.81 -88.10 -28.91
CA SER A 5 11.98 -86.92 -29.80
C SER A 5 10.72 -86.06 -30.03
N LEU A 6 10.94 -84.79 -30.40
CA LEU A 6 10.01 -83.71 -30.78
C LEU A 6 9.12 -83.17 -29.64
N ILE A 7 9.41 -82.01 -29.04
CA ILE A 7 9.48 -80.65 -29.62
C ILE A 7 8.14 -80.23 -30.22
N TYR A 8 7.34 -79.49 -29.44
CA TYR A 8 6.57 -78.36 -29.96
C TYR A 8 6.73 -77.14 -29.06
N LEU A 9 7.21 -76.07 -29.68
CA LEU A 9 7.43 -74.75 -29.11
C LEU A 9 6.10 -73.97 -29.09
N LEU A 10 5.54 -73.72 -27.91
CA LEU A 10 4.46 -72.75 -27.66
C LEU A 10 4.64 -72.25 -26.22
N LEU A 11 5.44 -71.22 -25.93
CA LEU A 11 5.36 -69.81 -26.32
C LEU A 11 4.19 -69.07 -25.62
N GLY A 12 4.54 -68.31 -24.57
CA GLY A 12 3.62 -67.51 -23.73
C GLY A 12 2.91 -68.36 -22.66
N LEU A 13 2.95 -68.04 -21.36
CA LEU A 13 2.82 -66.72 -20.76
C LEU A 13 3.35 -66.77 -19.30
N VAL A 14 4.55 -66.23 -19.04
CA VAL A 14 4.96 -65.95 -17.65
C VAL A 14 4.20 -64.71 -17.22
N LEU A 15 3.18 -64.89 -16.38
CA LEU A 15 2.37 -63.79 -15.86
C LEU A 15 3.16 -63.03 -14.79
N PHE A 16 4.07 -62.15 -15.22
CA PHE A 16 4.65 -61.13 -14.34
C PHE A 16 3.55 -60.15 -13.95
N VAL A 17 2.90 -60.39 -12.81
CA VAL A 17 2.09 -59.40 -12.12
C VAL A 17 3.05 -58.36 -11.52
N LEU A 18 3.43 -57.38 -12.34
CA LEU A 18 3.97 -56.13 -11.83
C LEU A 18 2.91 -55.50 -10.93
N PRO A 19 3.25 -55.04 -9.71
CA PRO A 19 2.34 -54.20 -8.95
C PRO A 19 2.22 -52.86 -9.67
N VAL A 20 1.21 -52.76 -10.55
CA VAL A 20 0.73 -51.48 -11.05
C VAL A 20 0.22 -50.73 -9.84
N HIS A 21 1.01 -49.78 -9.37
CA HIS A 21 0.61 -48.88 -8.30
C HIS A 21 -0.46 -47.96 -8.90
N ALA A 22 -1.73 -48.37 -8.78
CA ALA A 22 -2.87 -47.54 -9.14
C ALA A 22 -2.73 -46.22 -8.37
N GLN A 23 -2.42 -45.15 -9.09
CA GLN A 23 -2.09 -43.86 -8.46
C GLN A 23 -2.87 -42.68 -9.02
N ILE A 24 -3.95 -42.91 -9.80
CA ILE A 24 -5.32 -42.35 -9.66
C ILE A 24 -6.04 -42.46 -11.06
N GLU A 25 -7.39 -42.58 -11.13
CA GLU A 25 -8.21 -43.02 -12.30
C GLU A 25 -9.50 -42.19 -12.56
N ILE A 26 -9.95 -42.00 -13.81
CA ILE A 26 -11.00 -41.02 -14.22
C ILE A 26 -12.32 -41.68 -14.69
N SER A 27 -13.47 -41.14 -14.25
CA SER A 27 -14.81 -41.68 -14.51
C SER A 27 -15.63 -40.94 -15.59
N THR A 28 -16.72 -41.56 -16.07
CA THR A 28 -17.63 -41.03 -17.12
C THR A 28 -18.47 -39.82 -16.72
N ASP A 29 -18.46 -39.47 -15.42
CA ASP A 29 -19.16 -38.35 -14.79
C ASP A 29 -18.22 -37.25 -14.29
N GLY A 30 -16.92 -37.32 -14.64
CA GLY A 30 -16.12 -36.12 -14.90
C GLY A 30 -15.10 -35.67 -13.86
N ASN A 31 -14.63 -36.52 -12.94
CA ASN A 31 -13.63 -36.11 -11.93
C ASN A 31 -12.23 -36.73 -12.09
N VAL A 32 -11.22 -35.84 -11.95
CA VAL A 32 -9.82 -36.02 -12.37
C VAL A 32 -8.83 -35.83 -11.19
N ASN A 33 -7.82 -36.66 -10.97
CA ASN A 33 -7.63 -37.94 -11.65
C ASN A 33 -6.20 -38.54 -11.70
N VAL A 34 -5.10 -37.91 -11.20
CA VAL A 34 -3.75 -38.21 -11.76
C VAL A 34 -2.55 -38.33 -10.78
N GLY A 35 -2.15 -39.58 -10.53
CA GLY A 35 -0.76 -40.10 -10.47
C GLY A 35 -0.68 -41.28 -11.47
N SER A 36 0.52 -41.79 -11.83
CA SER A 36 0.78 -42.30 -13.20
C SER A 36 -0.31 -43.23 -13.80
N ALA A 37 -0.74 -43.07 -15.07
CA ALA A 37 -0.14 -42.27 -16.14
C ALA A 37 -1.17 -41.51 -17.02
N ASN A 38 -1.09 -40.17 -16.90
CA ASN A 38 -1.38 -39.16 -17.93
C ASN A 38 -2.84 -38.68 -18.14
N HIS A 39 -3.13 -37.48 -17.61
CA HIS A 39 -4.30 -36.65 -17.99
C HIS A 39 -4.01 -35.15 -17.71
N ASP A 40 -2.95 -34.62 -18.34
CA ASP A 40 -2.17 -33.38 -18.09
C ASP A 40 -1.00 -33.53 -17.10
N ALA A 41 0.23 -33.48 -17.61
CA ALA A 41 1.48 -33.67 -16.85
C ALA A 41 1.75 -32.65 -15.71
N TYR A 42 0.95 -31.59 -15.62
CA TYR A 42 1.08 -30.51 -14.64
C TYR A 42 0.01 -30.52 -13.53
N ARG A 43 -0.99 -31.42 -13.60
CA ARG A 43 -2.16 -31.43 -12.70
C ARG A 43 -2.33 -32.82 -12.08
N LYS A 44 -2.24 -32.92 -10.76
CA LYS A 44 -2.43 -34.19 -10.02
C LYS A 44 -3.87 -34.37 -9.49
N LEU A 45 -4.57 -33.27 -9.24
CA LEU A 45 -5.98 -33.22 -8.85
C LEU A 45 -6.66 -32.10 -9.64
N HIS A 46 -7.78 -32.41 -10.29
CA HIS A 46 -8.56 -31.50 -11.11
C HIS A 46 -10.05 -31.85 -11.00
N ILE A 47 -10.78 -31.03 -10.23
CA ILE A 47 -12.20 -31.25 -9.96
C ILE A 47 -12.99 -30.25 -10.82
N ARG A 48 -13.96 -30.73 -11.60
CA ARG A 48 -14.79 -29.91 -12.48
C ARG A 48 -16.26 -30.21 -12.26
N TYR A 49 -17.08 -29.16 -12.26
CA TYR A 49 -18.53 -29.25 -12.19
C TYR A 49 -19.13 -28.06 -12.93
N ASP A 50 -20.18 -28.29 -13.72
CA ASP A 50 -20.70 -27.33 -14.71
C ASP A 50 -22.21 -27.07 -14.62
N LYS A 51 -22.93 -27.75 -13.70
CA LYS A 51 -24.37 -27.52 -13.50
C LYS A 51 -24.60 -26.21 -12.71
N PRO A 52 -25.41 -25.28 -13.25
CA PRO A 52 -25.64 -23.99 -12.60
C PRO A 52 -26.55 -24.11 -11.37
N SER A 53 -26.04 -23.69 -10.22
CA SER A 53 -26.81 -23.39 -9.01
C SER A 53 -26.09 -22.30 -8.22
N GLY A 54 -26.85 -21.40 -7.57
CA GLY A 54 -26.31 -20.36 -6.69
C GLY A 54 -25.68 -20.90 -5.39
N THR A 55 -25.75 -22.21 -5.14
CA THR A 55 -25.19 -22.88 -3.96
C THR A 55 -24.10 -23.91 -4.32
N THR A 56 -23.69 -24.02 -5.58
CA THR A 56 -22.67 -24.98 -6.03
C THR A 56 -21.32 -24.71 -5.35
N LYS A 57 -20.79 -25.71 -4.64
CA LYS A 57 -19.40 -25.74 -4.14
C LYS A 57 -18.64 -26.84 -4.88
N VAL A 58 -17.68 -26.48 -5.74
CA VAL A 58 -16.87 -27.46 -6.50
C VAL A 58 -15.84 -28.14 -5.59
N VAL A 59 -15.32 -27.41 -4.61
CA VAL A 59 -14.52 -27.93 -3.50
C VAL A 59 -15.07 -27.29 -2.22
N ALA A 60 -15.36 -28.12 -1.21
CA ALA A 60 -15.83 -27.68 0.10
C ALA A 60 -14.96 -28.31 1.18
N ALA A 61 -14.48 -27.50 2.11
CA ALA A 61 -13.73 -27.93 3.28
C ALA A 61 -14.29 -27.20 4.50
N GLU A 62 -14.85 -27.96 5.44
CA GLU A 62 -15.59 -27.43 6.59
C GLU A 62 -15.12 -28.14 7.86
N TYR A 63 -14.84 -27.38 8.92
CA TYR A 63 -14.51 -27.90 10.24
C TYR A 63 -15.54 -27.40 11.25
N SER A 64 -16.18 -28.32 11.99
CA SER A 64 -17.32 -28.06 12.87
C SER A 64 -17.03 -28.37 14.35
N GLY A 65 -15.76 -28.50 14.73
CA GLY A 65 -15.36 -28.76 16.12
C GLY A 65 -15.66 -27.57 17.03
N THR A 66 -16.10 -27.87 18.25
CA THR A 66 -16.53 -26.87 19.26
C THR A 66 -15.51 -26.62 20.37
N GLN A 67 -14.32 -27.23 20.28
CA GLN A 67 -13.25 -27.14 21.28
C GLN A 67 -12.24 -26.04 20.91
N ALA A 68 -11.57 -25.47 21.91
CA ALA A 68 -10.67 -24.34 21.75
C ALA A 68 -9.29 -24.75 21.19
N TYR A 69 -9.24 -25.08 19.90
CA TYR A 69 -8.01 -25.38 19.15
C TYR A 69 -8.01 -24.69 17.78
N ASP A 70 -6.82 -24.36 17.29
CA ASP A 70 -6.63 -23.81 15.94
C ASP A 70 -6.73 -24.93 14.89
N ALA A 71 -7.83 -24.93 14.12
CA ALA A 71 -8.06 -25.89 13.04
C ALA A 71 -7.94 -25.24 11.66
N VAL A 72 -7.34 -25.95 10.70
CA VAL A 72 -7.11 -25.47 9.33
C VAL A 72 -7.90 -26.31 8.34
N ALA A 73 -8.92 -25.72 7.71
CA ALA A 73 -9.77 -26.43 6.73
C ALA A 73 -9.08 -26.68 5.38
N VAL A 74 -8.23 -25.74 4.93
CA VAL A 74 -7.44 -25.87 3.70
C VAL A 74 -6.02 -25.39 3.98
N TYR A 75 -5.02 -26.24 3.71
CA TYR A 75 -3.61 -25.91 3.86
C TYR A 75 -2.87 -26.11 2.53
N GLY A 76 -2.27 -25.06 2.00
CA GLY A 76 -1.45 -25.08 0.78
C GLY A 76 -0.07 -24.50 1.07
N ARG A 77 0.99 -25.22 0.70
CA ARG A 77 2.40 -24.80 0.85
C ARG A 77 3.14 -25.02 -0.47
N SER A 78 3.89 -24.00 -0.91
CA SER A 78 4.68 -24.03 -2.14
C SER A 78 5.90 -23.14 -1.96
N GLU A 79 7.06 -23.76 -1.69
CA GLU A 79 8.33 -23.08 -1.39
C GLU A 79 9.50 -23.74 -2.17
N PRO A 80 9.50 -23.70 -3.52
CA PRO A 80 10.57 -24.31 -4.32
C PRO A 80 11.93 -23.60 -4.21
N ALA A 81 11.97 -22.26 -4.10
CA ALA A 81 13.20 -21.47 -3.97
C ALA A 81 12.88 -20.01 -3.54
N PRO A 82 13.85 -19.19 -3.09
CA PRO A 82 13.63 -17.75 -2.91
C PRO A 82 13.04 -17.09 -4.17
N PHE A 83 12.08 -16.17 -4.00
CA PHE A 83 11.27 -15.54 -5.08
C PHE A 83 10.26 -16.44 -5.80
N TRP A 84 10.25 -17.77 -5.55
CA TRP A 84 9.40 -18.73 -6.25
C TRP A 84 8.48 -19.49 -5.29
N GLY A 85 7.22 -19.69 -5.70
CA GLY A 85 6.21 -20.40 -4.92
C GLY A 85 4.84 -19.73 -4.97
N ILE A 86 3.77 -20.52 -5.10
CA ILE A 86 2.38 -20.04 -5.09
C ILE A 86 1.57 -21.00 -4.22
N GLY A 87 1.26 -20.60 -2.98
CA GLY A 87 0.51 -21.44 -2.02
C GLY A 87 -0.97 -21.64 -2.39
N GLY A 88 -1.54 -20.71 -3.17
CA GLY A 88 -2.88 -20.80 -3.75
C GLY A 88 -3.07 -19.72 -4.81
N LYS A 89 -3.78 -20.05 -5.90
CA LYS A 89 -4.17 -19.09 -6.95
C LYS A 89 -5.66 -19.26 -7.23
N PHE A 90 -6.42 -18.19 -7.04
CA PHE A 90 -7.86 -18.16 -7.24
C PHE A 90 -8.20 -17.19 -8.37
N ILE A 91 -9.11 -17.58 -9.25
CA ILE A 91 -9.53 -16.80 -10.42
C ILE A 91 -11.05 -16.87 -10.47
N GLY A 92 -11.71 -15.72 -10.49
CA GLY A 92 -13.18 -15.63 -10.55
C GLY A 92 -13.61 -14.38 -11.31
N GLY A 93 -14.73 -14.48 -12.04
CA GLY A 93 -15.22 -13.39 -12.90
C GLY A 93 -15.94 -12.25 -12.16
N PHE A 94 -16.38 -12.48 -10.92
CA PHE A 94 -17.04 -11.49 -10.06
C PHE A 94 -16.21 -11.19 -8.80
N ALA A 95 -15.73 -12.23 -8.12
CA ALA A 95 -14.77 -12.14 -7.03
C ALA A 95 -13.77 -13.30 -7.15
N GLY A 96 -12.47 -13.01 -6.97
CA GLY A 96 -11.42 -14.04 -6.97
C GLY A 96 -11.33 -14.79 -5.63
N ILE A 97 -11.45 -14.07 -4.52
CA ILE A 97 -11.54 -14.59 -3.16
C ILE A 97 -12.55 -13.72 -2.41
N ASP A 98 -13.52 -14.34 -1.75
CA ASP A 98 -14.43 -13.67 -0.81
C ASP A 98 -14.16 -14.22 0.60
N THR A 99 -13.94 -13.33 1.56
CA THR A 99 -13.57 -13.66 2.94
C THR A 99 -14.43 -12.88 3.94
N TYR A 100 -15.20 -13.59 4.75
CA TYR A 100 -16.00 -13.00 5.82
C TYR A 100 -15.73 -13.71 7.15
N ALA A 101 -15.68 -12.94 8.24
CA ALA A 101 -15.53 -13.47 9.59
C ALA A 101 -16.69 -13.01 10.47
N THR A 102 -17.49 -13.96 10.95
CA THR A 102 -18.67 -13.72 11.80
C THR A 102 -18.63 -14.66 13.01
N MET A 103 -19.18 -14.20 14.14
CA MET A 103 -19.39 -15.03 15.33
C MET A 103 -20.56 -14.48 16.15
N SER A 104 -21.22 -15.35 16.91
CA SER A 104 -22.06 -14.97 18.05
C SER A 104 -21.19 -14.68 19.28
N GLY A 105 -21.68 -13.81 20.19
CA GLY A 105 -20.94 -13.44 21.40
C GLY A 105 -19.83 -12.39 21.19
N SER A 106 -18.95 -12.23 22.19
CA SER A 106 -17.83 -11.29 22.19
C SER A 106 -16.52 -11.94 21.76
N GLY A 107 -15.68 -11.19 21.04
CA GLY A 107 -14.38 -11.65 20.54
C GLY A 107 -13.94 -10.87 19.31
N ASN A 108 -12.64 -10.88 19.03
CA ASN A 108 -12.07 -10.27 17.83
C ASN A 108 -12.41 -11.10 16.59
N ARG A 109 -12.63 -10.45 15.43
CA ARG A 109 -12.84 -11.10 14.14
C ARG A 109 -11.83 -10.55 13.15
N VAL A 110 -11.24 -11.42 12.33
CA VAL A 110 -10.29 -11.04 11.29
C VAL A 110 -10.73 -11.73 10.00
N GLY A 111 -11.30 -10.97 9.06
CA GLY A 111 -11.73 -11.50 7.76
C GLY A 111 -10.54 -11.90 6.87
N TYR A 112 -9.45 -11.14 6.96
CA TYR A 112 -8.20 -11.40 6.25
C TYR A 112 -7.01 -11.00 7.15
N TYR A 113 -6.04 -11.90 7.29
CA TYR A 113 -4.79 -11.65 8.02
C TYR A 113 -3.59 -11.85 7.09
N GLY A 114 -3.12 -10.75 6.51
CA GLY A 114 -1.91 -10.71 5.71
C GLY A 114 -0.67 -10.41 6.55
N ARG A 115 0.28 -11.35 6.62
CA ARG A 115 1.57 -11.17 7.32
C ARG A 115 2.72 -11.70 6.47
N ALA A 116 3.64 -10.81 6.13
CA ALA A 116 4.99 -11.16 5.70
C ALA A 116 5.96 -10.78 6.83
N SER A 117 6.93 -11.67 7.15
CA SER A 117 7.97 -11.38 8.13
C SER A 117 9.18 -12.29 7.92
N GLY A 118 10.37 -11.71 7.90
CA GLY A 118 11.66 -12.40 7.70
C GLY A 118 12.40 -11.93 6.45
N GLY A 119 13.63 -12.43 6.25
CA GLY A 119 14.47 -12.06 5.11
C GLY A 119 15.06 -10.64 5.18
N THR A 120 15.86 -10.29 4.16
CA THR A 120 16.52 -8.98 4.00
C THR A 120 15.86 -8.08 2.96
N GLY A 121 14.82 -8.55 2.27
CA GLY A 121 14.07 -7.81 1.26
C GLY A 121 12.73 -7.25 1.77
N SER A 122 11.99 -6.63 0.86
CA SER A 122 10.67 -6.04 1.13
C SER A 122 9.65 -7.09 1.60
N ASN A 123 8.95 -6.78 2.70
CA ASN A 123 7.89 -7.63 3.26
C ASN A 123 6.53 -6.96 3.05
N TYR A 124 5.65 -7.57 2.27
CA TYR A 124 4.29 -7.07 2.01
C TYR A 124 3.27 -7.91 2.77
N GLY A 125 2.63 -7.34 3.80
CA GLY A 125 1.54 -8.02 4.52
C GLY A 125 0.33 -8.27 3.62
N THR A 126 -0.03 -7.27 2.82
CA THR A 126 -1.04 -7.33 1.77
C THR A 126 -0.47 -6.62 0.54
N TYR A 127 -0.60 -7.22 -0.65
CA TYR A 127 -0.28 -6.58 -1.93
C TYR A 127 -1.53 -6.64 -2.81
N THR A 128 -2.09 -5.50 -3.17
CA THR A 128 -3.30 -5.39 -4.01
C THR A 128 -3.04 -4.43 -5.17
N TRP A 129 -3.66 -4.75 -6.30
CA TRP A 129 -3.58 -3.98 -7.53
C TRP A 129 -4.96 -3.99 -8.20
N ALA A 130 -5.35 -2.88 -8.81
CA ALA A 130 -6.65 -2.74 -9.47
C ALA A 130 -6.50 -1.95 -10.76
N GLU A 131 -6.63 -2.64 -11.88
CA GLU A 131 -6.32 -2.13 -13.23
C GLU A 131 -7.51 -2.26 -14.19
N GLY A 132 -7.43 -1.56 -15.32
CA GLY A 132 -8.35 -1.73 -16.45
C GLY A 132 -8.75 -0.41 -17.11
N ASN A 133 -8.98 -0.46 -18.42
CA ASN A 133 -8.99 0.70 -19.33
C ASN A 133 -10.19 1.65 -19.17
N SER A 134 -11.22 1.30 -18.39
CA SER A 134 -12.39 2.15 -18.13
C SER A 134 -13.06 1.83 -16.79
N GLY A 135 -13.77 2.80 -16.20
CA GLY A 135 -14.45 2.68 -14.91
C GLY A 135 -13.55 2.81 -13.67
N THR A 136 -14.13 3.15 -12.52
CA THR A 136 -13.41 3.41 -11.26
C THR A 136 -12.70 2.16 -10.73
N LYS A 137 -11.42 2.28 -10.38
CA LYS A 137 -10.63 1.23 -9.72
C LYS A 137 -10.32 1.61 -8.28
N TYR A 138 -10.34 0.63 -7.38
CA TYR A 138 -9.93 0.79 -6.00
C TYR A 138 -8.84 -0.24 -5.69
N GLY A 139 -7.58 0.20 -5.59
CA GLY A 139 -6.49 -0.67 -5.14
C GLY A 139 -6.69 -1.14 -3.70
N VAL A 140 -7.25 -0.27 -2.85
CA VAL A 140 -7.77 -0.58 -1.52
C VAL A 140 -9.08 0.17 -1.32
N PHE A 141 -10.16 -0.53 -0.96
CA PHE A 141 -11.44 0.08 -0.57
C PHE A 141 -11.74 -0.26 0.90
N GLY A 142 -11.47 0.70 1.79
CA GLY A 142 -11.69 0.56 3.23
C GLY A 142 -13.00 1.19 3.68
N MET A 143 -13.97 0.37 4.13
CA MET A 143 -15.24 0.84 4.68
C MET A 143 -15.46 0.27 6.08
N ALA A 144 -15.59 1.15 7.07
CA ALA A 144 -16.00 0.80 8.43
C ALA A 144 -17.36 1.42 8.74
N ARG A 145 -18.34 0.58 9.11
CA ARG A 145 -19.74 0.94 9.36
C ARG A 145 -20.22 0.34 10.69
N GLY A 146 -21.10 1.05 11.39
CA GLY A 146 -21.78 0.58 12.59
C GLY A 146 -22.58 1.68 13.27
N ASP A 147 -23.58 1.32 14.07
CA ASP A 147 -24.55 2.29 14.61
C ASP A 147 -24.01 3.06 15.84
N ALA A 148 -22.89 2.61 16.42
CA ALA A 148 -22.20 3.25 17.54
C ALA A 148 -20.66 3.23 17.35
N GLY A 149 -19.91 3.89 18.24
CA GLY A 149 -18.44 3.88 18.27
C GLY A 149 -17.72 4.62 17.13
N THR A 150 -16.39 4.66 17.20
CA THR A 150 -15.50 5.24 16.18
C THR A 150 -15.25 4.24 15.05
N LYS A 151 -15.18 4.73 13.81
CA LYS A 151 -14.94 3.91 12.61
C LYS A 151 -13.71 4.42 11.88
N TYR A 152 -12.76 3.53 11.60
CA TYR A 152 -11.61 3.84 10.76
C TYR A 152 -11.73 3.05 9.45
N GLY A 153 -11.94 3.75 8.33
CA GLY A 153 -11.90 3.10 7.00
C GLY A 153 -10.50 2.59 6.66
N VAL A 154 -9.47 3.31 7.13
CA VAL A 154 -8.06 2.90 7.14
C VAL A 154 -7.48 3.30 8.50
N TYR A 155 -6.72 2.41 9.15
CA TYR A 155 -6.00 2.71 10.39
C TYR A 155 -4.58 2.15 10.26
N GLY A 156 -3.62 3.04 10.01
CA GLY A 156 -2.21 2.70 9.81
C GLY A 156 -1.35 3.24 10.95
N TRP A 157 -0.27 2.52 11.26
CA TRP A 157 0.78 2.94 12.19
C TRP A 157 2.12 2.36 11.73
N ALA A 158 3.22 3.05 12.06
CA ALA A 158 4.58 2.58 11.83
C ALA A 158 5.45 2.96 13.03
N TYR A 159 6.33 2.06 13.48
CA TYR A 159 7.22 2.27 14.63
C TYR A 159 8.51 1.46 14.45
N GLY A 160 9.61 1.96 15.04
CA GLY A 160 10.93 1.36 14.97
C GLY A 160 12.01 2.39 14.65
N SER A 161 13.25 1.95 14.54
CA SER A 161 14.37 2.80 14.10
C SER A 161 14.30 3.07 12.59
N GLY A 162 14.58 4.30 12.18
CA GLY A 162 14.59 4.72 10.77
C GLY A 162 13.33 5.49 10.36
N THR A 163 13.08 5.60 9.06
CA THR A 163 11.95 6.35 8.51
C THR A 163 10.66 5.53 8.63
N ASN A 164 9.64 6.11 9.27
CA ASN A 164 8.36 5.46 9.53
C ASN A 164 7.22 6.33 8.96
N TYR A 165 6.39 5.75 8.10
CA TYR A 165 5.19 6.41 7.57
C TYR A 165 3.95 5.58 7.93
N ALA A 166 3.00 6.17 8.66
CA ALA A 166 1.70 5.53 8.93
C ALA A 166 0.80 5.43 7.68
N GLY A 167 1.10 6.27 6.67
CA GLY A 167 0.61 6.18 5.30
C GLY A 167 1.57 6.97 4.40
N TYR A 168 1.87 6.43 3.22
CA TYR A 168 2.71 7.06 2.20
C TYR A 168 1.94 7.06 0.88
N PHE A 169 1.85 8.22 0.24
CA PHE A 169 1.07 8.41 -0.99
C PHE A 169 1.97 9.07 -2.04
N SER A 170 2.24 8.37 -3.15
CA SER A 170 2.69 9.00 -4.39
C SER A 170 1.45 9.52 -5.11
N GLY A 171 1.49 10.75 -5.63
CA GLY A 171 0.36 11.36 -6.34
C GLY A 171 -0.51 12.29 -5.50
N ASN A 172 -1.64 12.71 -6.07
CA ASN A 172 -2.55 13.68 -5.45
C ASN A 172 -3.40 13.04 -4.34
N VAL A 173 -3.35 13.60 -3.13
CA VAL A 173 -4.26 13.22 -2.03
C VAL A 173 -5.45 14.18 -1.99
N HIS A 174 -6.67 13.64 -2.12
CA HIS A 174 -7.91 14.40 -1.95
C HIS A 174 -8.57 14.05 -0.60
N ILE A 175 -8.98 15.08 0.14
CA ILE A 175 -9.61 14.95 1.45
C ILE A 175 -10.94 15.71 1.41
N THR A 176 -12.06 14.99 1.55
CA THR A 176 -13.41 15.59 1.61
C THR A 176 -13.80 16.06 3.01
N GLY A 177 -13.13 15.54 4.04
CA GLY A 177 -13.26 15.96 5.44
C GLY A 177 -12.14 16.89 5.89
N THR A 178 -11.72 16.75 7.14
CA THR A 178 -10.69 17.61 7.75
C THR A 178 -9.40 16.85 8.02
N LEU A 179 -8.26 17.39 7.57
CA LEU A 179 -6.94 16.97 8.04
C LEU A 179 -6.61 17.74 9.33
N THR A 180 -6.24 17.03 10.40
CA THR A 180 -5.94 17.65 11.70
C THR A 180 -4.62 17.14 12.27
N ASN A 181 -3.89 18.06 12.92
CA ASN A 181 -2.67 17.75 13.67
C ASN A 181 -2.95 17.92 15.18
N PRO A 182 -2.43 17.05 16.05
CA PRO A 182 -2.61 17.19 17.49
C PRO A 182 -1.93 18.47 18.01
N SER A 183 -2.65 19.27 18.80
CA SER A 183 -2.19 20.59 19.26
C SER A 183 -2.58 20.91 20.72
N ASP A 184 -3.02 19.91 21.48
CA ASP A 184 -3.32 20.01 22.92
C ASP A 184 -2.07 20.44 23.71
N GLU A 185 -2.23 21.32 24.70
CA GLU A 185 -1.11 21.82 25.53
C GLU A 185 -0.41 20.68 26.28
N ARG A 186 -1.14 19.65 26.70
CA ARG A 186 -0.60 18.48 27.43
C ARG A 186 0.33 17.62 26.56
N LEU A 187 0.32 17.82 25.25
CA LEU A 187 1.20 17.16 24.29
C LEU A 187 2.45 18.00 23.96
N LYS A 188 2.63 19.16 24.60
CA LYS A 188 3.70 20.13 24.31
C LYS A 188 4.57 20.38 25.52
N THR A 189 5.84 20.70 25.26
CA THR A 189 6.80 21.20 26.27
C THR A 189 7.56 22.37 25.64
N ASN A 190 8.23 23.19 26.47
CA ASN A 190 9.00 24.36 26.02
C ASN A 190 8.21 25.34 25.12
N VAL A 191 6.91 25.49 25.39
CA VAL A 191 6.04 26.44 24.67
C VAL A 191 6.54 27.86 24.94
N ARG A 192 6.97 28.53 23.87
CA ARG A 192 7.47 29.91 23.90
C ARG A 192 6.82 30.72 22.79
N ALA A 193 6.60 32.02 23.03
CA ALA A 193 6.18 32.93 21.99
C ALA A 193 7.25 33.00 20.88
N LEU A 194 6.80 33.06 19.63
CA LEU A 194 7.68 33.39 18.50
C LEU A 194 8.11 34.85 18.67
N GLN A 195 9.42 35.08 18.85
CA GLN A 195 9.93 36.43 19.05
C GLN A 195 9.97 37.18 17.72
N GLY A 196 9.41 38.40 17.72
CA GLY A 196 8.97 39.08 16.52
C GLY A 196 10.04 39.27 15.44
N ARG A 197 10.84 40.34 15.57
CA ARG A 197 11.67 40.97 14.51
C ARG A 197 12.48 40.07 13.58
N ASP A 198 12.77 38.82 13.96
CA ASP A 198 13.46 37.84 13.13
C ASP A 198 12.50 37.13 12.14
N VAL A 199 11.22 36.91 12.49
CA VAL A 199 10.24 36.17 11.68
C VAL A 199 9.82 36.93 10.42
N LEU A 200 9.38 38.20 10.52
CA LEU A 200 9.04 39.00 9.34
C LEU A 200 10.27 39.23 8.44
N ALA A 201 11.44 39.49 9.03
CA ALA A 201 12.69 39.67 8.27
C ALA A 201 13.08 38.41 7.49
N LYS A 202 12.98 37.23 8.10
CA LYS A 202 13.21 35.93 7.46
C LYS A 202 12.20 35.64 6.35
N LEU A 203 10.90 35.84 6.61
CA LEU A 203 9.87 35.63 5.59
C LEU A 203 10.03 36.57 4.39
N ARG A 204 10.49 37.81 4.60
CA ARG A 204 10.84 38.76 3.53
C ARG A 204 12.07 38.35 2.71
N ALA A 205 12.96 37.53 3.27
CA ALA A 205 14.11 36.97 2.54
C ALA A 205 13.74 35.73 1.71
N MET A 206 12.59 35.09 1.98
CA MET A 206 12.08 34.00 1.15
C MET A 206 11.52 34.52 -0.17
N ARG A 207 11.68 33.72 -1.22
CA ARG A 207 11.24 34.04 -2.58
C ARG A 207 10.14 33.07 -3.02
N PRO A 208 8.86 33.49 -3.01
CA PRO A 208 7.80 32.73 -3.69
C PRO A 208 8.12 32.61 -5.18
N VAL A 209 7.89 31.43 -5.76
CA VAL A 209 8.13 31.15 -7.18
C VAL A 209 6.92 30.51 -7.83
N ALA A 210 6.66 30.90 -9.08
CA ALA A 210 5.85 30.11 -10.00
C ALA A 210 6.74 29.06 -10.67
N PHE A 211 6.26 27.83 -10.79
CA PHE A 211 7.01 26.71 -11.38
C PHE A 211 6.08 25.67 -12.00
N ARG A 212 6.67 24.78 -12.80
CA ARG A 212 6.08 23.51 -13.25
C ARG A 212 7.04 22.39 -12.89
N TYR A 213 6.52 21.22 -12.54
CA TYR A 213 7.37 20.04 -12.41
C TYR A 213 7.92 19.63 -13.80
N LYS A 214 9.08 19.00 -13.80
CA LYS A 214 9.64 18.37 -15.01
C LYS A 214 8.73 17.23 -15.44
N GLU A 215 8.54 17.06 -16.74
CA GLU A 215 7.91 15.86 -17.32
C GLU A 215 8.77 14.60 -17.06
N GLN A 216 8.21 13.41 -17.23
CA GLN A 216 8.88 12.15 -16.89
C GLN A 216 10.27 12.00 -17.52
N ALA A 217 10.46 12.38 -18.78
CA ALA A 217 11.76 12.36 -19.44
C ALA A 217 12.78 13.31 -18.76
N GLY A 218 12.31 14.48 -18.33
CA GLY A 218 13.11 15.47 -17.60
C GLY A 218 13.43 15.03 -16.17
N LEU A 219 12.54 14.30 -15.49
CA LEU A 219 12.78 13.69 -14.17
C LEU A 219 13.81 12.56 -14.27
N ASN A 220 13.62 11.64 -15.23
CA ASN A 220 14.54 10.52 -15.47
C ASN A 220 15.97 11.03 -15.71
N ALA A 221 16.14 12.12 -16.48
CA ALA A 221 17.43 12.74 -16.77
C ALA A 221 18.15 13.33 -15.54
N VAL A 222 17.45 13.57 -14.43
CA VAL A 222 18.03 14.00 -13.14
C VAL A 222 17.90 12.93 -12.04
N GLY A 223 17.71 11.67 -12.41
CA GLY A 223 17.69 10.53 -11.49
C GLY A 223 16.38 10.32 -10.71
N PHE A 224 15.33 11.08 -11.03
CA PHE A 224 14.00 10.93 -10.42
C PHE A 224 13.12 10.04 -11.30
N GLN A 225 12.73 8.87 -10.79
CA GLN A 225 11.86 7.91 -11.47
C GLN A 225 10.59 7.67 -10.63
N ALA A 226 9.48 7.33 -11.28
CA ALA A 226 8.18 6.97 -10.67
C ALA A 226 7.55 7.96 -9.67
N LEU A 227 8.00 9.22 -9.62
CA LEU A 227 7.30 10.27 -8.88
C LEU A 227 6.04 10.72 -9.63
N GLU A 228 4.87 10.48 -9.05
CA GLU A 228 3.59 11.01 -9.56
C GLU A 228 3.45 12.51 -9.20
N LEU A 229 4.20 13.35 -9.89
CA LEU A 229 4.13 14.80 -9.73
C LEU A 229 3.00 15.38 -10.58
N PRO A 230 2.17 16.29 -10.04
CA PRO A 230 0.99 16.75 -10.75
C PRO A 230 1.32 17.82 -11.78
N GLU A 231 0.56 17.82 -12.88
CA GLU A 231 0.71 18.79 -13.96
C GLU A 231 0.21 20.20 -13.62
N GLY A 232 0.58 21.14 -14.49
CA GLY A 232 0.15 22.54 -14.45
C GLY A 232 1.17 23.48 -13.81
N GLU A 233 0.84 24.77 -13.82
CA GLU A 233 1.59 25.77 -13.07
C GLU A 233 1.25 25.66 -11.57
N ARG A 234 2.24 25.95 -10.73
CA ARG A 234 2.19 25.89 -9.27
C ARG A 234 2.89 27.12 -8.70
N VAL A 235 2.43 27.58 -7.55
CA VAL A 235 3.14 28.57 -6.73
C VAL A 235 3.63 27.88 -5.46
N GLY A 236 4.86 28.18 -5.04
CA GLY A 236 5.47 27.60 -3.83
C GLY A 236 6.88 28.15 -3.62
N PHE A 237 7.75 27.34 -3.03
CA PHE A 237 9.14 27.69 -2.74
C PHE A 237 10.13 26.64 -3.23
N VAL A 238 11.37 27.05 -3.48
CA VAL A 238 12.51 26.15 -3.66
C VAL A 238 12.96 25.68 -2.28
N ALA A 239 12.92 24.37 -2.01
CA ALA A 239 13.21 23.82 -0.68
C ALA A 239 14.63 24.18 -0.18
N GLN A 240 15.61 24.28 -1.09
CA GLN A 240 16.98 24.68 -0.77
C GLN A 240 17.09 26.15 -0.34
N GLU A 241 16.24 27.04 -0.87
CA GLU A 241 16.17 28.45 -0.45
C GLU A 241 15.48 28.56 0.92
N VAL A 242 14.40 27.80 1.16
CA VAL A 242 13.74 27.73 2.48
C VAL A 242 14.71 27.21 3.54
N ALA A 243 15.53 26.20 3.23
CA ALA A 243 16.47 25.60 4.17
C ALA A 243 17.53 26.58 4.72
N GLN A 244 17.85 27.64 3.97
CA GLN A 244 18.79 28.69 4.41
C GLN A 244 18.19 29.63 5.48
N VAL A 245 16.85 29.69 5.56
CA VAL A 245 16.11 30.66 6.39
C VAL A 245 15.35 29.96 7.52
N PHE A 246 14.70 28.84 7.20
CA PHE A 246 13.92 27.98 8.08
C PHE A 246 14.27 26.50 7.84
N PRO A 247 15.47 26.04 8.26
CA PRO A 247 15.91 24.65 8.05
C PRO A 247 14.93 23.62 8.64
N ASP A 248 14.31 23.93 9.78
CA ASP A 248 13.36 23.04 10.47
C ASP A 248 12.07 22.78 9.67
N LEU A 249 11.76 23.60 8.65
CA LEU A 249 10.61 23.41 7.75
C LEU A 249 10.95 22.55 6.53
N VAL A 250 12.19 22.09 6.38
CA VAL A 250 12.64 21.32 5.23
C VAL A 250 13.00 19.91 5.66
N HIS A 251 12.34 18.93 5.05
CA HIS A 251 12.50 17.52 5.38
C HIS A 251 13.04 16.75 4.17
N GLU A 252 14.04 15.91 4.41
CA GLU A 252 14.49 14.93 3.42
C GLU A 252 13.46 13.78 3.34
N GLN A 253 13.04 13.46 2.13
CA GLN A 253 12.12 12.38 1.81
C GLN A 253 12.84 11.30 1.03
N VAL A 254 12.48 10.04 1.29
CA VAL A 254 12.92 8.89 0.51
C VAL A 254 11.71 8.35 -0.25
N HIS A 255 11.75 8.41 -1.58
CA HIS A 255 10.80 7.71 -2.45
C HIS A 255 11.41 6.36 -2.86
N VAL A 256 10.62 5.30 -2.73
CA VAL A 256 10.95 3.99 -3.29
C VAL A 256 10.29 3.90 -4.65
N VAL A 257 11.09 3.76 -5.71
CA VAL A 257 10.58 3.47 -7.05
C VAL A 257 9.88 2.11 -6.99
N PRO A 258 8.58 2.01 -7.31
CA PRO A 258 7.89 0.73 -7.32
C PRO A 258 8.54 -0.23 -8.32
N GLU A 259 8.75 -1.48 -7.90
CA GLU A 259 9.09 -2.56 -8.82
C GLU A 259 7.87 -2.86 -9.70
N ASP A 260 8.09 -3.01 -11.00
CA ASP A 260 7.06 -3.49 -11.94
C ASP A 260 6.69 -4.95 -11.55
N PRO A 261 5.43 -5.25 -11.22
CA PRO A 261 5.02 -6.59 -10.81
C PRO A 261 5.20 -7.66 -11.91
N GLU A 262 5.28 -7.26 -13.17
CA GLU A 262 5.52 -8.15 -14.32
C GLU A 262 7.01 -8.23 -14.72
N ALA A 263 7.90 -7.45 -14.10
CA ALA A 263 9.33 -7.58 -14.33
C ALA A 263 9.87 -8.89 -13.74
N GLU A 264 10.86 -9.46 -14.42
CA GLU A 264 11.54 -10.68 -13.97
C GLU A 264 12.12 -10.47 -12.56
N LYS A 265 11.71 -11.31 -11.61
CA LYS A 265 12.05 -11.23 -10.16
C LYS A 265 13.51 -11.55 -9.87
N VAL A 266 14.41 -10.74 -10.42
CA VAL A 266 15.80 -10.66 -10.00
C VAL A 266 15.84 -9.90 -8.68
N ALA A 267 16.59 -10.42 -7.70
CA ALA A 267 16.86 -9.73 -6.44
C ALA A 267 17.66 -8.44 -6.70
N ARG A 268 16.95 -7.35 -7.00
CA ARG A 268 17.52 -6.01 -7.15
C ARG A 268 17.30 -5.26 -5.85
N GLU A 269 18.25 -4.42 -5.48
CA GLU A 269 18.05 -3.47 -4.39
C GLU A 269 16.98 -2.47 -4.83
N ALA A 270 16.03 -2.17 -3.93
CA ALA A 270 14.94 -1.25 -4.25
C ALA A 270 15.53 0.13 -4.61
N THR A 271 15.26 0.61 -5.83
CA THR A 271 15.77 1.90 -6.29
C THR A 271 15.12 3.01 -5.47
N THR A 272 15.90 3.68 -4.61
CA THR A 272 15.40 4.81 -3.82
C THR A 272 15.91 6.14 -4.36
N VAL A 273 15.05 7.16 -4.38
CA VAL A 273 15.42 8.54 -4.71
C VAL A 273 15.17 9.47 -3.53
N ARG A 274 16.10 10.39 -3.28
CA ARG A 274 16.04 11.36 -2.17
C ARG A 274 15.75 12.76 -2.69
N TYR A 275 14.89 13.50 -1.99
CA TYR A 275 14.58 14.90 -2.29
C TYR A 275 14.19 15.66 -1.04
N GLN A 276 14.14 16.99 -1.13
CA GLN A 276 13.69 17.86 -0.05
C GLN A 276 12.24 18.29 -0.27
N SER A 277 11.45 18.24 0.79
CA SER A 277 10.06 18.72 0.88
C SER A 277 9.95 19.85 1.91
N VAL A 278 8.93 20.70 1.78
CA VAL A 278 8.67 21.83 2.69
C VAL A 278 7.39 21.57 3.47
N ASP A 279 7.41 21.76 4.79
CA ASP A 279 6.19 21.81 5.62
C ASP A 279 5.51 23.19 5.47
N TYR A 280 4.60 23.25 4.49
CA TYR A 280 3.77 24.44 4.24
C TYR A 280 2.72 24.69 5.35
N LEU A 281 2.34 23.70 6.16
CA LEU A 281 1.37 23.89 7.25
C LEU A 281 2.01 24.62 8.43
N ALA A 282 3.25 24.27 8.78
CA ALA A 282 4.02 24.97 9.80
C ALA A 282 4.37 26.43 9.44
N MET A 283 4.24 26.85 8.17
CA MET A 283 4.35 28.26 7.78
C MET A 283 3.17 29.12 8.24
N ILE A 284 1.98 28.55 8.45
CA ILE A 284 0.77 29.30 8.84
C ILE A 284 0.97 30.11 10.13
N PRO A 285 1.46 29.54 11.26
CA PRO A 285 1.72 30.32 12.47
C PRO A 285 2.85 31.36 12.31
N LEU A 286 3.83 31.14 11.41
CA LEU A 286 4.86 32.14 11.10
C LEU A 286 4.25 33.35 10.37
N LEU A 287 3.36 33.12 9.40
CA LEU A 287 2.63 34.17 8.70
C LEU A 287 1.75 34.98 9.66
N VAL A 288 1.06 34.31 10.60
CA VAL A 288 0.27 34.99 11.65
C VAL A 288 1.15 35.90 12.49
N ARG A 289 2.33 35.44 12.92
CA ARG A 289 3.26 36.25 13.72
C ARG A 289 3.84 37.44 12.93
N ALA A 290 4.17 37.25 11.65
CA ALA A 290 4.62 38.34 10.79
C ALA A 290 3.55 39.39 10.50
N ILE A 291 2.27 39.00 10.40
CA ILE A 291 1.14 39.95 10.31
C ILE A 291 1.02 40.77 11.60
N GLN A 292 1.23 40.15 12.78
CA GLN A 292 1.27 40.87 14.05
C GLN A 292 2.42 41.89 14.09
N GLU A 293 3.63 41.51 13.66
CA GLU A 293 4.77 42.44 13.54
C GLU A 293 4.49 43.60 12.58
N GLN A 294 3.90 43.29 11.42
CA GLN A 294 3.55 44.32 10.45
C GLN A 294 2.52 45.30 11.03
N GLN A 295 1.58 44.82 11.86
CA GLN A 295 0.64 45.68 12.59
C GLN A 295 1.33 46.50 13.69
N GLU A 296 2.24 45.90 14.47
CA GLU A 296 3.08 46.59 15.46
C GLU A 296 3.89 47.73 14.80
N GLU A 297 4.46 47.52 13.60
CA GLU A 297 5.16 48.54 12.82
C GLU A 297 4.23 49.64 12.27
N ILE A 298 3.04 49.27 11.77
CA ILE A 298 2.04 50.23 11.26
C ILE A 298 1.54 51.15 12.37
N ASP A 299 1.26 50.61 13.56
CA ASP A 299 0.76 51.40 14.68
C ASP A 299 1.86 52.32 15.26
N ALA A 300 3.12 51.86 15.28
CA ALA A 300 4.26 52.72 15.59
C ALA A 300 4.43 53.87 14.58
N LEU A 301 4.26 53.60 13.28
CA LEU A 301 4.30 54.63 12.23
C LEU A 301 3.16 55.65 12.36
N ARG A 302 1.94 55.21 12.69
CA ARG A 302 0.79 56.10 12.95
C ARG A 302 1.07 57.08 14.08
N VAL A 303 1.59 56.59 15.22
CA VAL A 303 1.96 57.43 16.36
C VAL A 303 3.00 58.48 15.95
N VAL A 304 4.00 58.12 15.12
CA VAL A 304 4.98 59.08 14.61
C VAL A 304 4.34 60.12 13.67
N LEU A 305 3.39 59.73 12.82
CA LEU A 305 2.69 60.66 11.92
C LEU A 305 1.82 61.66 12.71
N GLU A 306 1.08 61.19 13.70
CA GLU A 306 0.28 62.02 14.61
C GLU A 306 1.15 63.01 15.39
N GLN A 307 2.30 62.56 15.91
CA GLN A 307 3.28 63.43 16.58
C GLN A 307 3.87 64.51 15.66
N ASN A 308 3.92 64.26 14.35
CA ASN A 308 4.34 65.23 13.34
C ASN A 308 3.18 66.07 12.77
N GLY A 309 1.98 66.00 13.36
CA GLY A 309 0.82 66.80 12.97
C GLY A 309 0.12 66.33 11.69
N LEU A 310 0.38 65.09 11.25
CA LEU A 310 -0.28 64.48 10.10
C LEU A 310 -1.45 63.60 10.58
N ASP A 311 -2.68 64.08 10.37
CA ASP A 311 -3.89 63.32 10.68
C ASP A 311 -4.05 62.13 9.73
N VAL A 312 -4.01 60.93 10.31
CA VAL A 312 -4.15 59.64 9.61
C VAL A 312 -5.50 58.96 9.86
N SER A 313 -6.39 59.58 10.63
CA SER A 313 -7.71 59.00 10.99
C SER A 313 -8.57 58.71 9.75
N ALA A 314 -8.55 59.61 8.77
CA ALA A 314 -9.30 59.50 7.52
C ALA A 314 -8.83 58.38 6.56
N LEU A 315 -7.73 57.68 6.86
CA LEU A 315 -7.23 56.57 6.03
C LEU A 315 -7.93 55.23 6.32
N GLY A 316 -8.66 55.10 7.44
CA GLY A 316 -9.36 53.87 7.81
C GLY A 316 -10.68 53.63 7.06
N ASP A 317 -11.40 54.71 6.72
CA ASP A 317 -12.80 54.65 6.25
C ASP A 317 -12.95 54.48 4.73
N ARG A 318 -11.85 54.33 3.99
CA ARG A 318 -11.89 54.04 2.54
C ARG A 318 -11.94 52.53 2.29
N ARG A 319 -13.15 51.98 2.29
CA ARG A 319 -13.49 50.67 1.70
C ARG A 319 -14.68 50.80 0.76
#